data_AF-A0A4Q8AQP9-F1
#
_entry.id   AF-A0A4Q8AQP9-F1
#
_cell.length_a   1.000
_cell.length_b   1.000
_cell.length_c   1.000
_cell.angle_alpha   90.00
_cell.angle_beta   90.00
_cell.angle_gamma   90.00
#
_symmetry.space_group_name_H-M   'P 1'
#
loop_
_entity.id
_entity.type
_entity.pdbx_description
1 polymer ?
#
loop_
_entity_poly.entity_id
_entity_poly.type
_entity_poly.pdbx_seq_one_letter_code
_entity_poly.pdbx_strand_id
1 'polypeptide(L)'
;MARPARPHPRDLTQSWPDTPSTSAVGEVARLFSLNLRAAIGERSLRAAATACELSHVTLASILDGRAWPDLETIAKLEHGLQTRLWPTA
;
A
#
# COMPACT_ATOMS: atom_id res chain seq x y z
N MET A 1 24.14 8.98 -16.57
CA MET A 1 22.99 9.71 -15.99
C MET A 1 22.46 8.91 -14.80
N ALA A 2 22.29 9.53 -13.63
CA ALA A 2 21.72 8.86 -12.46
C ALA A 2 20.19 8.68 -12.64
N ARG A 3 19.63 7.58 -12.15
CA ARG A 3 18.18 7.33 -12.18
C ARG A 3 17.48 8.41 -11.34
N PRO A 4 16.44 9.10 -11.85
CA PRO A 4 15.65 10.02 -11.05
C PRO A 4 15.10 9.33 -9.80
N ALA A 5 15.30 9.94 -8.63
CA ALA A 5 14.74 9.44 -7.39
C ALA A 5 13.20 9.49 -7.48
N ARG A 6 12.56 8.37 -7.16
CA ARG A 6 11.09 8.31 -7.09
C ARG A 6 10.66 8.81 -5.71
N PRO A 7 9.75 9.80 -5.62
CA PRO A 7 9.18 10.19 -4.33
C PRO A 7 8.42 9.02 -3.69
N HIS A 8 8.29 9.04 -2.38
CA HIS A 8 7.46 8.06 -1.69
C HIS A 8 5.97 8.40 -1.89
N PRO A 9 5.06 7.40 -1.82
CA PRO A 9 3.62 7.66 -1.94
C PRO A 9 3.11 8.77 -1.02
N ARG A 10 3.59 8.82 0.23
CA ARG A 10 3.22 9.86 1.20
C ARG A 10 3.59 11.28 0.77
N ASP A 11 4.62 11.44 -0.06
CA ASP A 11 5.09 12.74 -0.51
C ASP A 11 4.20 13.31 -1.64
N LEU A 12 3.31 12.48 -2.19
CA LEU A 12 2.37 12.84 -3.26
C LEU A 12 1.02 13.30 -2.72
N THR A 13 0.83 13.36 -1.40
CA THR A 13 -0.38 13.87 -0.74
C THR A 13 -0.02 14.85 0.37
N GLN A 14 -0.94 15.75 0.69
CA GLN A 14 -0.77 16.71 1.79
C GLN A 14 -0.81 16.02 3.17
N SER A 15 -1.66 15.00 3.32
CA SER A 15 -1.83 14.26 4.58
C SER A 15 -2.09 12.80 4.24
N TRP A 16 -1.09 11.95 4.44
CA TRP A 16 -1.21 10.54 4.10
C TRP A 16 -1.89 9.73 5.21
N PRO A 17 -2.84 8.81 4.89
CA PRO A 17 -3.54 8.60 3.61
C PRO A 17 -4.87 9.37 3.51
N ASP A 18 -5.09 10.32 4.42
CA ASP A 18 -6.39 10.94 4.68
C ASP A 18 -6.84 11.96 3.61
N THR A 19 -5.89 12.57 2.89
CA THR A 19 -6.18 13.55 1.83
C THR A 19 -5.92 12.96 0.43
N PRO A 20 -6.82 13.16 -0.54
CA PRO A 20 -6.58 12.79 -1.94
C PRO A 20 -5.30 13.37 -2.52
N SER A 21 -4.64 12.62 -3.40
CA SER A 21 -3.48 13.09 -4.16
C SER A 21 -3.94 13.76 -5.45
N THR A 22 -3.26 14.83 -5.85
CA THR A 22 -3.44 15.45 -7.18
C THR A 22 -2.69 14.69 -8.28
N SER A 23 -1.78 13.78 -7.91
CA SER A 23 -1.09 12.88 -8.83
C SER A 23 -1.91 11.61 -9.05
N ALA A 24 -2.20 11.25 -10.30
CA ALA A 24 -2.93 10.02 -10.60
C ALA A 24 -2.27 8.76 -9.99
N VAL A 25 -0.93 8.68 -10.06
CA VAL A 25 -0.18 7.55 -9.49
C VAL A 25 -0.15 7.62 -7.96
N GLY A 26 -0.08 8.82 -7.39
CA GLY A 26 -0.20 9.03 -5.94
C GLY A 26 -1.57 8.62 -5.40
N GLU A 27 -2.62 8.90 -6.16
CA GLU A 27 -3.99 8.57 -5.78
C GLU A 27 -4.24 7.07 -5.83
N VAL A 28 -3.70 6.36 -6.83
CA VAL A 28 -3.70 4.89 -6.86
C VAL A 28 -3.02 4.33 -5.61
N ALA A 29 -1.86 4.86 -5.22
CA ALA A 29 -1.16 4.39 -4.03
C ALA A 29 -1.96 4.66 -2.74
N ARG A 30 -2.58 5.84 -2.62
CA ARG A 30 -3.40 6.21 -1.48
C ARG A 30 -4.62 5.29 -1.35
N LEU A 31 -5.37 5.10 -2.44
CA LEU A 31 -6.53 4.23 -2.49
C LEU A 31 -6.16 2.77 -2.22
N PHE A 32 -5.05 2.29 -2.77
CA PHE A 32 -4.52 0.96 -2.45
C PHE A 32 -4.26 0.80 -0.94
N SER A 33 -3.62 1.78 -0.31
CA SER A 33 -3.35 1.73 1.13
C SER A 33 -4.61 1.83 1.99
N LEU A 34 -5.65 2.55 1.55
CA LEU A 34 -6.96 2.54 2.21
C LEU A 34 -7.66 1.17 2.09
N ASN A 35 -7.67 0.59 0.89
CA ASN A 35 -8.20 -0.75 0.66
C ASN A 35 -7.46 -1.79 1.51
N LEU A 36 -6.14 -1.65 1.62
CA LEU A 36 -5.31 -2.51 2.45
C LEU A 36 -5.65 -2.38 3.95
N ARG A 37 -5.83 -1.15 4.46
CA ARG A 37 -6.29 -0.92 5.84
C ARG A 37 -7.63 -1.60 6.10
N ALA A 38 -8.59 -1.41 5.20
CA ALA A 38 -9.91 -2.03 5.29
C ALA A 38 -9.83 -3.56 5.24
N ALA A 39 -9.03 -4.12 4.33
CA ALA A 39 -8.85 -5.56 4.19
C ALA A 39 -8.18 -6.18 5.43
N ILE A 40 -7.20 -5.52 6.04
CA ILE A 40 -6.58 -5.98 7.30
C ILE A 40 -7.64 -6.05 8.42
N GLY A 41 -8.48 -5.02 8.53
CA GLY A 41 -9.52 -4.91 9.55
C GLY A 41 -8.93 -4.93 10.96
N GLU A 42 -9.53 -5.70 11.86
CA GLU A 42 -9.10 -5.82 13.26
C GLU A 42 -7.88 -6.73 13.47
N ARG A 43 -7.32 -7.31 12.40
CA ARG A 43 -6.14 -8.17 12.50
C ARG A 43 -4.92 -7.35 12.84
N SER A 44 -4.03 -7.92 13.66
CA SER A 44 -2.70 -7.35 13.83
C SER A 44 -1.92 -7.34 12.50
N LEU A 45 -1.03 -6.37 12.29
CA LEU A 45 -0.17 -6.31 11.11
C LEU A 45 0.67 -7.58 10.94
N ARG A 46 1.08 -8.22 12.03
CA ARG A 46 1.82 -9.49 11.98
C ARG A 46 0.95 -10.61 11.44
N ALA A 47 -0.27 -10.76 11.95
CA ALA A 47 -1.19 -11.79 11.47
C ALA A 47 -1.54 -11.61 9.99
N ALA A 48 -1.81 -10.38 9.56
CA ALA A 48 -2.08 -10.07 8.16
C ALA A 48 -0.86 -10.34 7.27
N ALA A 49 0.34 -9.93 7.70
CA ALA A 49 1.57 -10.17 6.93
C ALA A 49 1.89 -11.67 6.81
N THR A 50 1.70 -12.45 7.87
CA THR A 50 1.86 -13.91 7.84
C THR A 50 0.90 -14.56 6.83
N ALA A 51 -0.37 -14.14 6.79
CA ALA A 51 -1.33 -14.65 5.81
C ALA A 51 -0.95 -14.33 4.36
N CYS A 52 -0.14 -13.28 4.15
CA CYS A 52 0.32 -12.86 2.83
C CYS A 52 1.77 -13.30 2.52
N GLU A 53 2.40 -14.10 3.38
CA GLU A 53 3.82 -14.49 3.23
C GLU A 53 4.77 -13.28 3.10
N LEU A 54 4.47 -12.21 3.84
CA LEU A 54 5.24 -10.97 3.87
C LEU A 54 5.78 -10.66 5.27
N SER A 55 6.77 -9.78 5.34
CA SER A 55 7.18 -9.17 6.61
C SER A 55 6.17 -8.09 7.02
N HIS A 56 5.85 -8.04 8.32
CA HIS A 56 5.05 -6.95 8.89
C HIS A 56 5.69 -5.56 8.68
N VAL A 57 7.01 -5.49 8.50
CA VAL A 57 7.72 -4.23 8.18
C VAL A 57 7.39 -3.75 6.77
N THR A 58 7.28 -4.68 5.80
CA THR A 58 6.83 -4.36 4.44
C THR A 58 5.41 -3.82 4.46
N LEU A 59 4.52 -4.49 5.21
CA LEU A 59 3.13 -4.08 5.36
C LEU A 59 3.01 -2.69 5.99
N ALA A 60 3.71 -2.44 7.10
CA ALA A 60 3.76 -1.12 7.73
C ALA A 60 4.32 -0.04 6.79
N SER A 61 5.37 -0.36 6.03
CA SER A 61 5.96 0.59 5.09
C SER A 61 4.99 1.02 3.98
N ILE A 62 4.16 0.10 3.47
CA ILE A 62 3.12 0.41 2.48
C ILE A 62 2.00 1.24 3.10
N LEU A 63 1.53 0.84 4.29
CA LEU A 63 0.46 1.52 5.01
C LEU A 63 0.82 2.96 5.40
N ASP A 64 2.10 3.18 5.70
CA ASP A 64 2.62 4.51 6.01
C ASP A 64 3.03 5.27 4.74
N GLY A 65 2.89 4.70 3.55
CA GLY A 65 3.24 5.36 2.29
C GLY A 65 4.75 5.57 2.12
N ARG A 66 5.58 4.75 2.78
CA ARG A 66 7.05 4.70 2.67
C ARG A 66 7.53 3.82 1.53
N ALA A 67 6.72 2.90 1.04
CA ALA A 67 7.11 1.96 0.00
C ALA A 67 6.05 1.88 -1.09
N TRP A 68 6.53 1.76 -2.33
CA TRP A 68 5.73 1.30 -3.45
C TRP A 68 5.65 -0.22 -3.39
N PRO A 69 4.47 -0.84 -3.22
CA PRO A 69 4.36 -2.28 -3.40
C PRO A 69 4.64 -2.62 -4.85
N ASP A 70 5.40 -3.68 -5.08
CA ASP A 70 5.61 -4.24 -6.42
C ASP A 70 4.54 -5.27 -6.77
N LEU A 71 4.63 -5.84 -7.96
CA LEU A 71 3.63 -6.77 -8.49
C LEU A 71 3.56 -8.07 -7.66
N GLU A 72 4.69 -8.58 -7.16
CA GLU A 72 4.71 -9.75 -6.27
C GLU A 72 4.01 -9.44 -4.95
N THR A 73 4.32 -8.28 -4.35
CA THR A 73 3.73 -7.82 -3.11
C THR A 73 2.21 -7.66 -3.25
N ILE A 74 1.74 -7.05 -4.33
CA ILE A 74 0.30 -6.90 -4.60
C ILE A 74 -0.36 -8.27 -4.71
N ALA A 75 0.19 -9.19 -5.52
CA ALA A 75 -0.38 -10.52 -5.70
C ALA A 75 -0.46 -11.30 -4.38
N LYS A 76 0.61 -11.26 -3.57
CA LYS A 76 0.64 -11.86 -2.23
C LYS A 76 -0.40 -11.28 -1.28
N LEU A 77 -0.57 -9.96 -1.28
CA LEU A 77 -1.57 -9.29 -0.45
C LEU A 77 -3.00 -9.65 -0.88
N GLU A 78 -3.30 -9.59 -2.19
CA GLU A 78 -4.64 -9.92 -2.68
C GLU A 78 -4.98 -11.40 -2.46
N HIS A 79 -4.01 -12.30 -2.64
CA HIS A 79 -4.18 -13.72 -2.34
C HIS A 79 -4.31 -14.00 -0.84
N GLY A 80 -3.41 -13.47 -0.01
CA GLY A 80 -3.43 -13.71 1.45
C GLY A 80 -4.62 -13.09 2.17
N LEU A 81 -5.14 -11.98 1.66
CA LEU A 81 -6.32 -11.30 2.22
C LEU A 81 -7.62 -11.65 1.49
N GLN A 82 -7.56 -12.47 0.43
CA GLN A 82 -8.71 -12.87 -0.40
C GLN A 82 -9.57 -11.66 -0.83
N THR A 83 -8.92 -10.54 -1.13
CA THR A 83 -9.56 -9.25 -1.39
C THR A 83 -8.82 -8.54 -2.50
N ARG A 84 -9.55 -7.98 -3.48
CA ARG A 84 -8.95 -7.12 -4.50
C ARG A 84 -8.59 -5.77 -3.88
N LEU A 85 -7.31 -5.44 -3.87
CA LEU A 85 -6.77 -4.20 -3.31
C LEU A 85 -6.56 -3.13 -4.38
N TRP A 86 -6.35 -3.54 -5.63
CA TRP A 86 -6.16 -2.59 -6.72
C TRP A 86 -7.40 -1.70 -6.90
N PRO A 87 -7.25 -0.36 -6.88
CA PRO A 87 -8.36 0.57 -7.08
C PRO A 87 -9.01 0.40 -8.46
N THR A 88 -10.34 0.40 -8.51
CA THR A 88 -11.11 0.23 -9.76
C THR A 88 -11.99 1.44 -10.10
N ALA A 89 -11.88 2.52 -9.32
CA ALA A 89 -12.56 3.79 -9.53
C ALA A 89 -11.73 4.73 -10.41
#